data_AF-A0A7S1N9W7-F1
#
_entry.id   AF-A0A7S1N9W7-F1
#
_cell.length_a   1.000
_cell.length_b   1.000
_cell.length_c   1.000
_cell.angle_alpha   90.00
_cell.angle_beta   90.00
_cell.angle_gamma   90.00
#
_symmetry.space_group_name_H-M   'P 1'
#
loop_
_entity.id
_entity.type
_entity.pdbx_description
1 polymer ?
#
loop_
_entity_poly.entity_id
_entity_poly.type
_entity_poly.pdbx_seq_one_letter_code
_entity_poly.pdbx_strand_id
1 'polypeptide(L)'
;LAQLLTDVLPQGDDPLRLVSELTDADIDLLAQVFARGFRQMMRENVAALNRSYAVVDKKQEQAMCGKAGKFEVTTMSCGLIDDFHAGLSRRVGQPHLNFLAACEAEHCEKAGHNVPITTSNYNITTTPEVEWNVVVHREPPADMANGRCIPDVEELMGSEVAK
;
A
#
# COMPACT_ATOMS: atom_id res chain seq x y z
N LEU A 1 -17.11 -36.26 3.38
CA LEU A 1 -18.38 -35.62 3.77
C LEU A 1 -19.52 -36.03 2.86
N ALA A 2 -19.36 -35.89 1.54
CA ALA A 2 -20.37 -36.32 0.56
C ALA A 2 -20.85 -37.74 0.81
N GLN A 3 -19.93 -38.73 0.90
CA GLN A 3 -20.28 -40.13 1.18
C GLN A 3 -21.05 -40.35 2.49
N LEU A 4 -20.69 -39.59 3.55
CA LEU A 4 -21.32 -39.66 4.88
C LEU A 4 -22.72 -39.03 4.90
N LEU A 5 -22.97 -38.04 4.03
CA LEU A 5 -24.30 -37.47 3.82
C LEU A 5 -25.16 -38.41 2.97
N THR A 6 -24.56 -39.11 2.00
CA THR A 6 -25.24 -40.12 1.17
C THR A 6 -25.73 -41.32 1.96
N ASP A 7 -25.00 -41.71 3.00
CA ASP A 7 -25.35 -42.84 3.89
C ASP A 7 -26.46 -42.48 4.91
N VAL A 8 -26.66 -41.19 5.20
CA VAL A 8 -27.62 -40.72 6.23
C VAL A 8 -28.89 -40.14 5.61
N LEU A 9 -28.80 -39.57 4.40
CA LEU A 9 -29.98 -39.13 3.66
C LEU A 9 -30.65 -40.36 3.02
N PRO A 10 -31.90 -40.69 3.38
CA PRO A 10 -32.55 -41.84 2.79
C PRO A 10 -32.71 -41.58 1.27
N GLN A 11 -32.47 -42.62 0.48
CA GLN A 11 -32.40 -42.53 -0.98
C GLN A 11 -33.80 -42.76 -1.57
N GLY A 12 -34.37 -41.77 -2.27
CA GLY A 12 -35.70 -41.87 -2.86
C GLY A 12 -36.07 -40.65 -3.71
N ASP A 13 -37.12 -40.80 -4.52
CA ASP A 13 -37.52 -39.81 -5.54
C ASP A 13 -38.16 -38.53 -4.96
N ASP A 14 -38.57 -38.52 -3.68
CA ASP A 14 -39.17 -37.35 -3.02
C ASP A 14 -38.38 -36.92 -1.77
N PRO A 15 -37.53 -35.88 -1.88
CA PRO A 15 -36.68 -35.41 -0.78
C PRO A 15 -37.47 -34.84 0.40
N LEU A 16 -38.71 -34.35 0.21
CA LEU A 16 -39.50 -33.79 1.31
C LEU A 16 -40.12 -34.89 2.17
N ARG A 17 -40.52 -35.99 1.54
CA ARG A 17 -41.03 -37.17 2.24
C ARG A 17 -39.94 -37.83 3.08
N LEU A 18 -38.73 -37.92 2.53
CA LEU A 18 -37.54 -38.43 3.21
C LEU A 18 -37.18 -37.61 4.45
N VAL A 19 -37.29 -36.28 4.38
CA VAL A 19 -37.08 -35.40 5.54
C VAL A 19 -38.18 -35.58 6.58
N SER A 20 -39.42 -35.88 6.17
CA SER A 20 -40.53 -36.11 7.11
C SER A 20 -40.44 -37.41 7.90
N GLU A 21 -39.61 -38.36 7.44
CA GLU A 21 -39.41 -39.68 8.04
C GLU A 21 -38.16 -39.74 8.95
N LEU A 22 -37.40 -38.65 9.06
CA LEU A 22 -36.21 -38.56 9.92
C LEU A 22 -36.58 -38.73 11.41
N THR A 23 -35.82 -39.57 12.10
CA THR A 23 -35.92 -39.68 13.56
C THR A 23 -35.02 -38.66 14.26
N ASP A 24 -35.27 -38.38 15.54
CA ASP A 24 -34.40 -37.51 16.34
C ASP A 24 -32.93 -37.98 16.35
N ALA A 25 -32.71 -39.31 16.30
CA ALA A 25 -31.37 -39.89 16.23
C ALA A 25 -30.67 -39.58 14.90
N ASP A 26 -31.41 -39.56 13.79
CA ASP A 26 -30.88 -39.20 12.47
C ASP A 26 -30.53 -37.71 12.39
N ILE A 27 -31.36 -36.86 13.01
CA ILE A 27 -31.14 -35.42 13.11
C ILE A 27 -29.86 -35.14 13.91
N ASP A 28 -29.65 -35.81 15.05
CA ASP A 28 -28.45 -35.68 15.86
C ASP A 28 -27.19 -36.15 15.13
N LEU A 29 -27.30 -37.26 14.39
CA LEU A 29 -26.19 -37.78 13.58
C LEU A 29 -25.82 -36.79 12.45
N LEU A 30 -26.82 -36.25 11.74
CA LEU A 30 -26.62 -35.23 10.70
C LEU A 30 -25.92 -34.00 11.27
N ALA A 31 -26.37 -33.51 12.43
CA ALA A 31 -25.78 -32.35 13.08
C ALA A 31 -24.30 -32.59 13.43
N GLN A 32 -23.96 -33.78 13.95
CA GLN A 32 -22.58 -34.14 14.28
C GLN A 32 -21.69 -34.25 13.04
N VAL A 33 -22.16 -34.89 11.98
CA VAL A 33 -21.43 -35.04 10.71
C VAL A 33 -21.19 -33.67 10.07
N PHE A 34 -22.21 -32.80 10.06
CA PHE A 34 -22.09 -31.44 9.56
C PHE A 34 -21.09 -30.63 10.38
N ALA A 35 -21.21 -30.62 11.71
CA ALA A 35 -20.31 -29.88 12.59
C ALA A 35 -18.85 -30.32 12.43
N ARG A 36 -18.61 -31.64 12.26
CA ARG A 36 -17.28 -32.18 11.99
C ARG A 36 -16.74 -31.73 10.63
N GLY A 37 -17.57 -31.76 9.59
CA GLY A 37 -17.19 -31.31 8.25
C GLY A 37 -16.89 -29.83 8.17
N PHE A 38 -17.77 -29.01 8.74
CA PHE A 38 -17.60 -27.57 8.82
C PHE A 38 -16.31 -27.21 9.55
N ARG A 39 -16.02 -27.88 10.68
CA ARG A 39 -14.77 -27.68 11.43
C ARG A 39 -13.54 -28.02 10.59
N GLN A 40 -13.59 -29.11 9.82
CA GLN A 40 -12.49 -29.51 8.95
C GLN A 40 -12.25 -28.47 7.84
N MET A 41 -13.31 -28.05 7.16
CA MET A 41 -13.26 -27.01 6.13
C MET A 41 -12.68 -25.70 6.67
N MET A 42 -13.14 -25.25 7.85
CA MET A 42 -12.62 -24.03 8.48
C MET A 42 -11.13 -24.13 8.77
N ARG A 43 -10.63 -25.28 9.26
CA ARG A 43 -9.21 -25.49 9.50
C ARG A 43 -8.38 -25.41 8.22
N GLU A 44 -8.86 -26.03 7.15
CA GLU A 44 -8.19 -26.01 5.84
C GLU A 44 -8.10 -24.60 5.28
N ASN A 45 -9.19 -23.83 5.36
CA ASN A 45 -9.24 -22.44 4.92
C ASN A 45 -8.32 -21.54 5.74
N VAL A 46 -8.30 -21.68 7.07
CA VAL A 46 -7.38 -20.93 7.95
C VAL A 46 -5.92 -21.28 7.62
N ALA A 47 -5.62 -22.56 7.43
CA ALA A 47 -4.27 -22.98 7.04
C ALA A 47 -3.87 -22.45 5.65
N ALA A 48 -4.80 -22.40 4.70
CA ALA A 48 -4.57 -21.82 3.37
C ALA A 48 -4.29 -20.31 3.45
N LEU A 49 -5.09 -19.57 4.23
CA LEU A 49 -4.90 -18.15 4.47
C LEU A 49 -3.54 -17.86 5.12
N ASN A 50 -3.17 -18.62 6.16
CA ASN A 50 -1.87 -18.46 6.82
C ASN A 50 -0.71 -18.72 5.84
N ARG A 51 -0.85 -19.70 4.94
CA ARG A 51 0.15 -19.94 3.88
C ARG A 51 0.23 -18.77 2.90
N SER A 52 -0.90 -18.20 2.47
CA SER A 52 -0.90 -17.06 1.55
C SER A 52 -0.27 -15.82 2.18
N TYR A 53 -0.60 -15.52 3.44
CA TYR A 53 -0.01 -14.39 4.15
C TYR A 53 1.50 -14.58 4.36
N ALA A 54 1.96 -15.77 4.76
CA ALA A 54 3.39 -16.04 4.90
C ALA A 54 4.18 -15.88 3.57
N VAL A 55 3.54 -16.13 2.42
CA VAL A 55 4.16 -15.88 1.10
C VAL A 55 4.22 -14.38 0.79
N VAL A 56 3.19 -13.62 1.15
CA VAL A 56 3.16 -12.16 1.01
C VAL A 56 4.21 -11.51 1.90
N ASP A 57 4.29 -11.91 3.17
CA ASP A 57 5.26 -11.40 4.14
C ASP A 57 6.70 -11.66 3.65
N LYS A 58 7.01 -12.89 3.20
CA LYS A 58 8.32 -13.22 2.63
C LYS A 58 8.65 -12.40 1.37
N LYS A 59 7.66 -12.13 0.52
CA LYS A 59 7.85 -11.27 -0.66
C LYS A 59 8.12 -9.82 -0.26
N GLN A 60 7.46 -9.31 0.78
CA GLN A 60 7.75 -7.98 1.34
C GLN A 60 9.15 -7.92 1.96
N GLU A 61 9.55 -8.92 2.74
CA GLU A 61 10.91 -8.99 3.32
C GLU A 61 11.99 -9.04 2.23
N GLN A 62 11.77 -9.80 1.16
CA GLN A 62 12.69 -9.87 0.01
C GLN A 62 12.74 -8.55 -0.78
N ALA A 63 11.63 -7.83 -0.90
CA ALA A 63 11.59 -6.51 -1.53
C ALA A 63 12.34 -5.45 -0.69
N MET A 64 12.35 -5.58 0.65
CA MET A 64 13.08 -4.69 1.55
C MET A 64 14.60 -4.95 1.59
N CYS A 65 15.06 -6.15 1.20
CA CYS A 65 16.47 -6.58 1.29
C CYS A 65 17.16 -6.76 -0.09
N GLY A 66 16.42 -6.63 -1.19
CA GLY A 66 16.92 -6.86 -2.55
C GLY A 66 17.79 -5.71 -3.08
N LYS A 67 19.08 -5.99 -3.32
CA LYS A 67 20.00 -5.09 -4.03
C LYS A 67 19.46 -4.70 -5.41
N ALA A 68 19.60 -3.40 -5.72
CA ALA A 68 19.26 -2.71 -6.96
C ALA A 68 19.65 -3.48 -8.24
N GLY A 69 18.66 -4.15 -8.85
CA GLY A 69 18.70 -4.49 -10.27
C GLY A 69 18.22 -3.30 -11.09
N LYS A 70 18.61 -3.22 -12.37
CA LYS A 70 18.32 -2.12 -13.31
C LYS A 70 16.83 -1.73 -13.44
N PHE A 71 15.93 -2.59 -12.95
CA PHE A 71 14.52 -2.29 -12.69
C PHE A 71 14.27 -2.57 -11.22
N GLU A 72 14.66 -1.62 -10.38
CA GLU A 72 14.34 -1.64 -8.97
C GLU A 72 12.83 -1.45 -8.85
N VAL A 73 12.12 -2.53 -8.54
CA VAL A 73 10.71 -2.43 -8.15
C VAL A 73 10.71 -1.86 -6.75
N THR A 74 10.87 -0.54 -6.65
CA THR A 74 10.65 0.18 -5.40
C THR A 74 9.19 0.00 -5.07
N THR A 75 8.91 -0.88 -4.13
CA THR A 75 7.55 -1.00 -3.59
C THR A 75 7.27 0.34 -2.91
N MET A 76 6.39 1.14 -3.52
CA MET A 76 6.00 2.42 -2.95
C MET A 76 5.48 2.15 -1.53
N SER A 77 6.06 2.80 -0.53
CA SER A 77 5.62 2.73 0.86
C SER A 77 4.27 3.44 0.98
N CYS A 78 3.21 2.76 0.57
CA CYS A 78 1.85 3.18 0.82
C CYS A 78 1.57 3.00 2.32
N GLY A 79 0.85 3.96 2.90
CA GLY A 79 0.33 3.82 4.26
C GLY A 79 -0.68 2.69 4.38
N LEU A 80 -1.22 2.49 5.59
CA LEU A 80 -2.26 1.51 5.86
C LEU A 80 -3.57 1.88 5.15
N ILE A 81 -4.56 0.98 5.16
CA ILE A 81 -5.91 1.24 4.62
C ILE A 81 -6.53 2.50 5.26
N ASP A 82 -6.22 2.77 6.52
CA ASP A 82 -6.67 3.97 7.23
C ASP A 82 -6.02 5.25 6.67
N ASP A 83 -4.77 5.16 6.19
CA ASP A 83 -4.09 6.27 5.52
C ASP A 83 -4.68 6.52 4.13
N PHE A 84 -5.11 5.46 3.44
CA PHE A 84 -5.85 5.59 2.18
C PHE A 84 -7.20 6.31 2.39
N HIS A 85 -7.97 5.93 3.42
CA HIS A 85 -9.26 6.57 3.72
C HIS A 85 -9.12 8.00 4.25
N ALA A 86 -8.03 8.30 4.96
CA ALA A 86 -7.77 9.66 5.42
C ALA A 86 -7.32 10.61 4.29
N GLY A 87 -6.81 10.06 3.19
CA GLY A 87 -6.41 10.81 2.00
C GLY A 87 -5.19 11.70 2.20
N LEU A 88 -4.85 12.47 1.16
CA LEU A 88 -3.69 13.35 1.14
C LEU A 88 -3.74 14.43 2.23
N SER A 89 -4.93 14.91 2.59
CA SER A 89 -5.11 15.97 3.57
C SER A 89 -4.56 15.62 4.96
N ARG A 90 -4.45 14.34 5.31
CA ARG A 90 -3.81 13.92 6.58
C ARG A 90 -2.30 14.11 6.57
N ARG A 91 -1.67 13.98 5.39
CA ARG A 91 -0.20 14.04 5.24
C ARG A 91 0.28 15.44 4.91
N VAL A 92 -0.41 16.15 4.03
CA VAL A 92 -0.03 17.51 3.58
C VAL A 92 -0.90 18.63 4.18
N GLY A 93 -1.95 18.29 4.92
CA GLY A 93 -2.91 19.25 5.47
C GLY A 93 -4.01 19.63 4.47
N GLN A 94 -4.99 20.43 4.93
CA GLN A 94 -6.00 21.03 4.06
C GLN A 94 -5.38 22.19 3.25
N PRO A 95 -5.92 22.50 2.06
CA PRO A 95 -5.52 23.69 1.31
C PRO A 95 -5.67 24.95 2.18
N HIS A 96 -4.66 25.81 2.17
CA HIS A 96 -4.64 27.02 2.97
C HIS A 96 -4.63 28.26 2.05
N LEU A 97 -5.38 29.30 2.42
CA LEU A 97 -5.51 30.53 1.63
C LEU A 97 -4.21 31.33 1.54
N ASN A 98 -3.39 31.29 2.59
CA ASN A 98 -2.03 31.84 2.56
C ASN A 98 -1.09 30.80 1.95
N PHE A 99 -0.88 30.90 0.64
CA PHE A 99 -0.11 29.94 -0.16
C PHE A 99 1.35 29.88 0.28
N LEU A 100 2.01 31.04 0.44
CA LEU A 100 3.45 31.08 0.73
C LEU A 100 3.79 30.40 2.06
N ALA A 101 3.06 30.76 3.12
CA ALA A 101 3.25 30.14 4.44
C ALA A 101 2.89 28.64 4.46
N ALA A 102 1.93 28.23 3.62
CA ALA A 102 1.56 26.82 3.53
C ALA A 102 2.60 25.99 2.77
N CYS A 103 3.23 26.55 1.74
CA CYS A 103 4.35 25.95 1.04
C CYS A 103 5.60 25.87 1.93
N GLU A 104 5.91 26.93 2.67
CA GLU A 104 7.00 26.94 3.65
C GLU A 104 6.83 25.82 4.68
N ALA A 105 5.65 25.73 5.31
CA ALA A 105 5.38 24.68 6.28
C ALA A 105 5.46 23.27 5.65
N GLU A 106 5.07 23.10 4.39
CA GLU A 106 5.19 21.80 3.72
C GLU A 106 6.62 21.42 3.38
N HIS A 107 7.44 22.38 2.92
CA HIS A 107 8.83 22.15 2.57
C HIS A 107 9.79 22.15 3.77
N CYS A 108 9.42 22.72 4.93
CA CYS A 108 10.32 22.91 6.07
C CYS A 108 9.84 22.25 7.37
N GLU A 109 8.55 21.95 7.54
CA GLU A 109 8.02 21.47 8.83
C GLU A 109 7.29 20.11 8.73
N LYS A 110 6.58 19.85 7.63
CA LYS A 110 5.73 18.66 7.49
C LYS A 110 6.52 17.36 7.27
N ALA A 111 5.81 16.25 7.39
CA ALA A 111 6.39 14.92 7.27
C ALA A 111 6.97 14.68 5.86
N GLY A 112 8.27 14.43 5.80
CA GLY A 112 9.00 14.21 4.55
C GLY A 112 9.89 15.37 4.11
N HIS A 113 9.86 16.52 4.80
CA HIS A 113 10.64 17.70 4.42
C HIS A 113 12.16 17.47 4.40
N ASN A 114 12.65 16.50 5.18
CA ASN A 114 14.06 16.15 5.32
C ASN A 114 14.45 14.86 4.59
N VAL A 115 13.56 14.30 3.77
CA VAL A 115 13.84 13.06 3.03
C VAL A 115 14.73 13.41 1.83
N PRO A 116 15.95 12.85 1.74
CA PRO A 116 16.83 13.15 0.63
C PRO A 116 16.34 12.46 -0.64
N ILE A 117 16.33 13.23 -1.73
CA ILE A 117 16.04 12.76 -3.08
C ILE A 117 17.26 13.04 -3.94
N THR A 118 17.83 11.99 -4.54
CA THR A 118 18.92 12.13 -5.50
C THR A 118 18.37 12.01 -6.92
N THR A 119 18.53 13.08 -7.69
CA THR A 119 18.13 13.12 -9.10
C THR A 119 19.07 12.24 -9.95
N SER A 120 18.51 11.36 -10.78
CA SER A 120 19.30 10.36 -11.53
C SER A 120 20.14 10.95 -12.67
N ASN A 121 19.73 12.10 -13.21
CA ASN A 121 20.36 12.75 -14.36
C ASN A 121 21.45 13.76 -13.98
N TYR A 122 21.35 14.36 -12.79
CA TYR A 122 22.28 15.38 -12.32
C TYR A 122 23.05 14.96 -11.08
N ASN A 123 22.72 13.81 -10.47
CA ASN A 123 23.29 13.31 -9.22
C ASN A 123 23.25 14.35 -8.08
N ILE A 124 22.30 15.28 -8.14
CA ILE A 124 22.08 16.27 -7.10
C ILE A 124 21.20 15.61 -6.05
N THR A 125 21.71 15.56 -4.82
CA THR A 125 20.94 15.15 -3.65
C THR A 125 20.39 16.40 -2.98
N THR A 126 19.09 16.44 -2.78
CA THR A 126 18.39 17.58 -2.19
C THR A 126 17.29 17.09 -1.25
N THR A 127 16.78 17.98 -0.40
CA THR A 127 15.57 17.78 0.40
C THR A 127 14.58 18.90 0.07
N PRO A 128 13.27 18.73 0.29
CA PRO A 128 12.30 19.82 0.16
C PRO A 128 12.74 21.11 0.86
N GLU A 129 13.34 21.02 2.05
CA GLU A 129 13.85 22.18 2.79
C GLU A 129 14.98 22.89 2.03
N VAL A 130 15.93 22.14 1.45
CA VAL A 130 17.02 22.70 0.65
C VAL A 130 16.48 23.36 -0.61
N GLU A 131 15.50 22.74 -1.29
CA GLU A 131 14.86 23.32 -2.47
C GLU A 131 14.16 24.65 -2.13
N TRP A 132 13.48 24.73 -0.99
CA TRP A 132 12.85 25.96 -0.50
C TRP A 132 13.86 27.08 -0.27
N ASN A 133 14.97 26.79 0.42
CA ASN A 133 16.01 27.77 0.71
C ASN A 133 16.68 28.31 -0.57
N VAL A 134 16.85 27.47 -1.59
CA VAL A 134 17.36 27.91 -2.91
C VAL A 134 16.40 28.87 -3.58
N VAL A 135 15.11 28.53 -3.61
CA VAL A 135 14.12 29.30 -4.37
C VAL A 135 13.75 30.60 -3.67
N VAL A 136 13.56 30.56 -2.34
CA VAL A 136 13.02 31.68 -1.56
C VAL A 136 14.12 32.53 -0.96
N HIS A 137 15.15 31.91 -0.40
CA HIS A 137 16.24 32.60 0.28
C HIS A 137 17.48 32.81 -0.61
N ARG A 138 17.51 32.22 -1.82
CA ARG A 138 18.63 32.26 -2.77
C ARG A 138 19.93 31.75 -2.14
N GLU A 139 19.83 30.76 -1.26
CA GLU A 139 20.96 30.11 -0.61
C GLU A 139 21.34 28.83 -1.36
N PRO A 140 22.45 28.80 -2.13
CA PRO A 140 22.84 27.62 -2.87
C PRO A 140 23.39 26.53 -1.94
N PRO A 141 22.94 25.26 -2.05
CA PRO A 141 23.52 24.16 -1.29
C PRO A 141 24.93 23.84 -1.78
N ALA A 142 25.76 23.32 -0.87
CA ALA A 142 27.16 23.00 -1.14
C ALA A 142 27.35 22.03 -2.33
N ASP A 143 26.40 21.12 -2.56
CA ASP A 143 26.44 20.10 -3.63
C ASP A 143 25.97 20.62 -5.01
N MET A 144 25.43 21.85 -5.09
CA MET A 144 25.15 22.54 -6.38
C MET A 144 26.37 23.29 -6.93
N ALA A 145 27.58 22.93 -6.50
CA ALA A 145 28.86 23.46 -6.99
C ALA A 145 29.20 23.07 -8.46
N ASN A 146 28.25 22.54 -9.22
CA ASN A 146 28.41 22.23 -10.65
C ASN A 146 28.43 23.49 -11.55
N GLY A 147 28.33 24.69 -10.95
CA GLY A 147 28.44 25.98 -11.64
C GLY A 147 27.21 26.37 -12.46
N ARG A 148 26.12 25.60 -12.38
CA ARG A 148 24.87 25.90 -13.08
C ARG A 148 24.00 26.78 -12.19
N CYS A 149 23.86 28.05 -12.58
CA CYS A 149 22.90 28.96 -11.98
C CYS A 149 21.64 29.00 -12.85
N ILE A 150 20.45 28.96 -12.24
CA ILE A 150 19.21 29.26 -12.97
C ILE A 150 19.20 30.79 -13.12
N PRO A 151 19.33 31.33 -14.34
CA PRO A 151 19.30 32.77 -14.55
C PRO A 151 17.91 33.32 -14.18
N ASP A 152 17.86 34.58 -13.78
CA ASP A 152 16.57 35.23 -13.52
C ASP A 152 15.72 35.21 -14.80
N VAL A 153 14.39 35.14 -14.66
CA VAL A 153 13.48 35.10 -15.82
C VAL A 153 13.71 36.35 -16.69
N GLU A 154 13.97 37.50 -16.09
CA GLU A 154 14.24 38.75 -16.82
C GLU A 154 15.54 38.65 -17.65
N GLU A 155 16.56 38.02 -17.09
CA GLU A 155 17.85 37.78 -17.77
C GLU A 155 17.70 36.75 -18.89
N LEU A 156 16.92 35.69 -18.67
CA LEU A 156 16.63 34.66 -19.66
C LEU A 156 15.87 35.24 -20.85
N MET A 157 14.85 36.06 -20.60
CA MET A 157 14.03 36.71 -21.62
C MET A 157 14.81 37.73 -22.46
N GLY A 158 15.94 38.23 -21.96
CA GLY A 158 16.87 39.08 -22.70
C GLY A 158 17.93 38.33 -23.51
N SER A 159 18.10 37.02 -23.27
CA SER A 159 19.14 36.20 -23.91
C SER A 159 18.78 35.79 -25.33
N GLU A 160 19.79 35.54 -26.18
CA GLU A 160 19.58 35.01 -27.54
C GLU A 160 18.92 33.63 -27.58
N VAL A 161 18.93 32.89 -26.45
CA VAL A 161 18.35 31.55 -26.34
C VAL A 161 16.82 31.58 -26.25
N ALA A 162 16.23 32.71 -25.82
CA ALA A 162 14.78 32.89 -25.67
C ALA A 162 14.10 33.56 -26.90
N LYS A 163 14.87 33.90 -27.94
CA LYS A 163 14.35 34.42 -29.22
C LYS A 163 14.23 33.30 -30.25
#